data_AF-A0A977Q1J9-F1
#
_entry.id   AF-A0A977Q1J9-F1
#
_cell.length_a   1.000
_cell.length_b   1.000
_cell.length_c   1.000
_cell.angle_alpha   90.00
_cell.angle_beta   90.00
_cell.angle_gamma   90.00
#
_symmetry.space_group_name_H-M   'P 1'
#
loop_
_entity.id
_entity.type
_entity.pdbx_description
1 polymer ?
#
loop_
_entity_poly.entity_id
_entity_poly.type
_entity_poly.pdbx_seq_one_letter_code
_entity_poly.pdbx_strand_id
1 'polypeptide(L)' 'MKETLRTAGYMYLKYLGYHQHLLLNVDTNIKEVFISNKNHASWGLIYKNTHLEFASSLAAIR' A
#
# COMPACT_ATOMS: atom_id res chain seq x y z
N MET A 1 8.62 8.39 -9.72
CA MET A 1 9.65 7.67 -8.93
C MET A 1 8.91 6.67 -8.06
N LYS A 2 9.30 5.39 -8.06
CA LYS A 2 8.62 4.36 -7.25
C LYS A 2 9.50 4.05 -6.06
N GLU A 3 8.92 4.10 -4.86
CA GLU A 3 9.67 3.97 -3.61
C GLU A 3 9.33 2.65 -2.92
N THR A 4 10.25 2.15 -2.11
CA THR A 4 9.97 1.00 -1.24
C THR A 4 9.00 1.42 -0.13
N LEU A 5 8.23 0.47 0.42
CA LEU A 5 7.31 0.76 1.54
C LEU A 5 7.98 1.57 2.66
N ARG A 6 9.21 1.18 3.02
CA ARG A 6 9.96 1.82 4.10
C ARG A 6 10.34 3.27 3.79
N THR A 7 10.76 3.54 2.56
CA THR A 7 11.12 4.90 2.12
C THR A 7 9.90 5.81 2.10
N ALA A 8 8.74 5.28 1.71
CA ALA A 8 7.49 6.01 1.60
C ALA A 8 6.69 6.11 2.92
N GLY A 9 7.26 5.69 4.07
CA GLY A 9 6.58 5.79 5.35
C GLY A 9 5.47 4.76 5.58
N TYR A 10 5.51 3.61 4.90
CA TYR A 10 4.51 2.55 5.05
C TYR A 10 5.04 1.31 5.77
N MET A 11 4.20 0.74 6.64
CA MET A 11 4.38 -0.57 7.24
C MET A 11 3.38 -1.57 6.67
N TYR A 12 3.87 -2.72 6.22
CA TYR A 12 3.00 -3.79 5.72
C TYR A 12 2.25 -4.48 6.87
N LEU A 13 0.92 -4.62 6.77
CA LEU A 13 0.11 -5.29 7.78
C LEU A 13 -0.29 -6.71 7.36
N LYS A 14 -1.08 -6.84 6.29
CA LYS A 14 -1.56 -8.17 5.84
C LYS A 14 -2.04 -8.17 4.39
N TYR A 15 -2.15 -9.36 3.82
CA TYR A 15 -2.87 -9.60 2.57
C TYR A 15 -4.36 -9.81 2.86
N LEU A 16 -5.24 -9.19 2.09
CA LEU A 16 -6.70 -9.29 2.26
C LEU A 16 -7.37 -10.27 1.29
N GLY A 17 -6.64 -10.79 0.30
CA GLY A 17 -7.22 -11.52 -0.83
C GLY A 17 -7.44 -10.61 -2.04
N TYR A 18 -7.78 -11.18 -3.19
CA TYR A 18 -8.09 -10.44 -4.42
C TYR A 18 -7.06 -9.34 -4.78
N HIS A 19 -5.77 -9.64 -4.65
CA HIS A 19 -4.69 -8.70 -4.94
C HIS A 19 -4.60 -7.50 -3.98
N GLN A 20 -5.39 -7.44 -2.91
CA GLN A 20 -5.39 -6.35 -1.94
C GLN A 20 -4.42 -6.59 -0.78
N HIS A 21 -3.68 -5.54 -0.45
CA HIS A 21 -2.70 -5.46 0.62
C HIS A 21 -3.10 -4.33 1.57
N LEU A 22 -3.12 -4.63 2.86
CA LEU A 22 -3.34 -3.65 3.90
C LEU A 22 -1.99 -3.13 4.40
N LEU A 23 -1.80 -1.83 4.30
CA LEU A 23 -0.62 -1.12 4.77
C LEU A 23 -1.05 -0.11 5.85
N LEU A 24 -0.13 0.26 6.71
CA LEU A 24 -0.27 1.36 7.66
C LEU A 24 0.65 2.49 7.19
N ASN A 25 0.08 3.67 6.96
CA ASN A 25 0.85 4.89 6.85
C ASN A 25 1.35 5.26 8.26
N VAL A 26 2.67 5.23 8.46
CA VAL A 26 3.29 5.40 9.78
C VAL A 26 3.19 6.85 10.25
N ASP A 27 3.15 7.81 9.34
CA ASP A 27 3.07 9.24 9.65
C ASP A 27 1.66 9.65 10.10
N THR A 28 0.63 9.10 9.46
CA THR A 28 -0.78 9.44 9.74
C THR A 28 -1.48 8.43 10.64
N ASN A 29 -0.87 7.26 10.87
CA ASN A 29 -1.46 6.10 11.54
C ASN A 29 -2.77 5.60 10.88
N ILE A 30 -2.96 5.87 9.59
CA ILE A 30 -4.12 5.45 8.81
C ILE A 30 -3.82 4.14 8.11
N LYS A 31 -4.77 3.21 8.15
CA LYS A 31 -4.71 1.95 7.41
C LYS A 31 -5.19 2.17 6.00
N GLU A 32 -4.43 1.74 5.02
CA GLU A 32 -4.70 1.97 3.61
C GLU A 32 -4.60 0.66 2.82
N VAL A 33 -5.52 0.50 1.88
CA VAL A 33 -5.58 -0.64 0.99
C VAL A 33 -4.85 -0.30 -0.29
N PHE A 34 -3.92 -1.16 -0.65
CA PHE A 34 -3.22 -1.12 -1.91
C PHE A 34 -3.52 -2.35 -2.73
N ILE A 35 -3.61 -2.22 -4.05
CA ILE A 35 -3.84 -3.34 -4.96
C ILE A 35 -2.53 -3.67 -5.69
N SER A 36 -2.21 -4.95 -5.78
CA SER A 36 -1.08 -5.43 -6.56
C SER A 36 -1.40 -5.35 -8.05
N ASN A 37 -0.68 -4.44 -8.73
CA ASN A 37 -0.73 -4.30 -10.18
C ASN A 37 0.63 -4.68 -10.76
N LYS A 38 0.73 -5.88 -11.34
CA LYS A 38 1.97 -6.34 -11.97
C LYS A 38 2.21 -5.50 -13.24
N ASN A 39 3.25 -4.67 -13.20
CA ASN A 39 3.83 -3.94 -14.34
C ASN A 39 3.05 -2.74 -14.90
N HIS A 40 1.95 -2.28 -14.29
CA HIS A 40 1.18 -1.16 -14.85
C HIS A 40 0.84 -0.03 -13.86
N ALA A 41 1.65 0.15 -12.81
CA ALA A 41 1.49 1.29 -11.90
C ALA A 41 2.20 2.54 -12.40
N SER A 42 1.43 3.56 -12.77
CA SER A 42 1.90 4.93 -13.04
C SER A 42 2.42 5.61 -11.77
N TRP A 43 1.85 5.27 -10.61
CA TRP A 43 2.22 5.74 -9.28
C TRP A 43 1.94 4.63 -8.26
N GLY A 44 2.87 4.38 -7.34
CA GLY A 44 2.71 3.28 -6.38
C GLY A 44 3.98 2.92 -5.63
N LEU A 45 3.83 1.95 -4.72
CA LEU A 45 4.88 1.45 -3.85
C LEU A 45 5.45 0.13 -4.37
N ILE A 46 6.73 -0.13 -4.13
CA ILE A 46 7.35 -1.42 -4.42
C ILE A 46 7.38 -2.28 -3.15
N TYR A 47 6.75 -3.44 -3.20
CA TYR A 47 6.81 -4.46 -2.16
C TYR A 47 7.17 -5.82 -2.76
N LYS A 48 8.33 -6.39 -2.39
CA LYS A 48 8.82 -7.69 -2.88
C LYS A 48 8.70 -7.84 -4.42
N ASN A 49 9.20 -6.86 -5.16
CA ASN A 49 9.13 -6.81 -6.64
C ASN A 49 7.69 -6.77 -7.22
N THR A 50 6.71 -6.40 -6.40
CA THR A 50 5.33 -6.14 -6.82
C THR A 50 5.04 -4.66 -6.68
N HIS A 51 4.41 -4.06 -7.70
CA HIS A 51 3.90 -2.69 -7.58
C HIS A 51 2.54 -2.72 -6.90
N LEU A 52 2.38 -1.81 -5.95
CA LEU A 52 1.19 -1.61 -5.16
C LEU A 52 0.62 -0.23 -5.48
N GLU A 53 -0.64 -0.17 -5.90
CA GLU A 53 -1.36 1.06 -6.16
C GLU A 53 -2.31 1.36 -5.02
N PHE A 54 -2.36 2.61 -4.58
CA PHE A 54 -3.33 3.03 -3.59
C PHE A 54 -4.76 2.83 -4.13
N ALA A 55 -5.61 2.21 -3.33
CA ALA A 55 -7.01 1.96 -3.67
C ALA A 55 -7.97 2.75 -2.78
N SER A 56 -7.80 2.66 -1.45
CA SER A 56 -8.64 3.38 -0.49
C SER A 56 -7.98 3.48 0.87
N SER A 57 -8.33 4.49 1.65
CA SER A 57 -8.01 4.57 3.08
C SER A 57 -9.18 3.98 3.87
N LEU A 58 -8.89 3.08 4.81
CA LEU A 58 -9.85 2.73 5.85
C LEU A 58 -9.92 3.93 6.78
N ALA A 59 -10.92 4.78 6.57
CA ALA A 59 -11.27 5.82 7.51
C ALA A 59 -11.35 5.17 8.90
N ALA A 60 -10.61 5.74 9.87
CA ALA A 60 -10.79 5.36 11.25
C ALA A 60 -12.27 5.62 11.57
N ILE A 61 -13.04 4.56 11.77
CA ILE A 61 -14.34 4.66 12.41
C ILE A 61 -14.00 5.17 13.82
N ARG A 62 -14.17 6.49 14.02
CA ARG A 62 -14.06 7.15 15.31
C ARG A 62 -15.22 6.72 16.19
#